data_AF-A0A528FIM1-F1
#
_entry.id   AF-A0A528FIM1-F1
#
_cell.length_a   1.000
_cell.length_b   1.000
_cell.length_c   1.000
_cell.angle_alpha   90.00
_cell.angle_beta   90.00
_cell.angle_gamma   90.00
#
_symmetry.space_group_name_H-M   'P 1'
#
loop_
_entity.id
_entity.type
_entity.pdbx_description
1 polymer ?
#
loop_
_entity_poly.entity_id
_entity_poly.type
_entity_poly.pdbx_seq_one_letter_code
_entity_poly.pdbx_strand_id
1 'polypeptide(L)' 'EENDHTPGFISAAEFVAGAFLSVDLDFRALPGIYVGIVMGRHAGFLTAAAAAWQLDPDSGPHLVYVPERPFSAAAFI' A
#
# COMPACT_ATOMS: atom_id res chain seq x y z
N GLU A 1 -0.92 2.20 -30.11
CA GLU A 1 -0.15 1.49 -29.06
C GLU A 1 -0.89 1.68 -27.76
N GLU A 2 -1.23 0.59 -27.10
CA GLU A 2 -1.67 0.62 -25.70
C GLU A 2 -0.45 0.35 -24.82
N ASN A 3 -0.45 0.94 -23.64
CA ASN A 3 0.63 0.81 -22.67
C ASN A 3 0.02 0.33 -21.35
N ASP A 4 0.65 -0.65 -20.72
CA ASP A 4 0.24 -1.20 -19.44
C ASP A 4 0.72 -0.36 -18.25
N HIS A 5 1.81 0.41 -18.42
CA HIS A 5 2.40 1.21 -17.34
C HIS A 5 3.04 2.52 -17.82
N THR A 6 2.86 3.59 -17.05
CA THR A 6 3.57 4.85 -17.32
C THR A 6 5.01 4.80 -16.80
N PRO A 7 6.00 5.33 -17.54
CA PRO A 7 7.34 5.56 -17.00
C PRO A 7 7.30 6.26 -15.64
N GLY A 8 8.11 5.78 -14.69
CA GLY A 8 8.12 6.25 -13.31
C GLY A 8 7.22 5.46 -12.35
N PHE A 9 6.23 4.71 -12.86
CA PHE A 9 5.37 3.88 -12.01
C PHE A 9 6.19 2.86 -11.20
N ILE A 10 7.03 2.07 -11.85
CA ILE A 10 7.79 1.00 -11.19
C ILE A 10 8.70 1.55 -10.10
N SER A 11 9.40 2.66 -10.34
CA SER A 11 10.27 3.28 -9.33
C SER A 11 9.48 3.80 -8.12
N ALA A 12 8.31 4.40 -8.35
CA ALA A 12 7.43 4.84 -7.27
C ALA A 12 6.85 3.64 -6.50
N ALA A 13 6.43 2.59 -7.20
CA ALA A 13 5.91 1.35 -6.62
C ALA A 13 6.95 0.66 -5.74
N GLU A 14 8.19 0.57 -6.21
CA GLU A 14 9.31 0.01 -5.43
C GLU A 14 9.56 0.79 -4.14
N PHE A 15 9.56 2.13 -4.23
CA PHE A 15 9.69 2.98 -3.05
C PHE A 15 8.57 2.74 -2.04
N VAL A 16 7.32 2.67 -2.49
CA VAL A 16 6.16 2.45 -1.62
C VAL A 16 6.20 1.06 -0.99
N ALA A 17 6.50 0.02 -1.76
CA ALA A 17 6.64 -1.34 -1.25
C ALA A 17 7.72 -1.45 -0.17
N GLY A 18 8.90 -0.88 -0.41
CA GLY A 18 9.99 -0.87 0.57
C GLY A 18 9.67 -0.05 1.83
N ALA A 19 8.97 1.07 1.68
CA ALA A 19 8.55 1.89 2.81
C ALA A 19 7.58 1.14 3.74
N PHE A 20 6.59 0.45 3.18
CA PHE A 20 5.63 -0.33 3.97
C PHE A 20 6.24 -1.58 4.60
N LEU A 21 7.19 -2.24 3.93
CA LEU A 21 7.97 -3.31 4.55
C LEU A 21 8.75 -2.80 5.78
N SER A 22 9.39 -1.64 5.65
CA SER A 22 10.17 -1.05 6.75
C SER A 22 9.27 -0.70 7.94
N VAL A 23 8.11 -0.10 7.66
CA VAL A 23 7.11 0.25 8.69
C VAL A 23 6.52 -1.00 9.35
N ASP A 24 6.24 -2.07 8.60
CA ASP A 24 5.78 -3.34 9.18
C ASP A 24 6.79 -3.88 10.20
N LEU A 25 8.08 -3.89 9.84
CA LEU A 25 9.15 -4.34 10.74
C LEU A 25 9.27 -3.47 12.00
N ASP A 26 9.10 -2.14 11.88
CA ASP A 26 9.09 -1.24 13.03
C ASP A 26 7.92 -1.54 13.99
N PHE A 27 6.72 -1.77 13.47
CA PHE A 27 5.52 -2.05 14.28
C PHE A 27 5.41 -3.51 14.75
N ARG A 28 6.24 -4.41 14.20
CA ARG A 28 6.49 -5.72 14.84
C ARG A 28 7.30 -5.57 16.13
N ALA A 29 8.15 -4.56 16.22
CA ALA A 29 8.95 -4.28 17.41
C ALA A 29 8.23 -3.37 18.43
N LEU A 30 7.30 -2.53 17.96
CA LEU A 30 6.62 -1.52 18.77
C LEU A 30 5.09 -1.65 18.67
N PRO A 31 4.34 -1.56 19.79
CA PRO A 31 2.88 -1.59 19.73
C PRO A 31 2.34 -0.33 19.05
N GLY A 32 1.38 -0.48 18.14
CA GLY A 32 0.63 0.65 17.57
C GLY A 32 -0.07 0.33 16.26
N ILE A 33 -0.62 1.39 15.64
CA ILE A 33 -1.23 1.35 14.31
C ILE A 33 -0.56 2.43 13.46
N TYR A 34 -0.16 2.06 12.24
CA TYR A 34 0.33 3.00 11.23
C TYR A 34 -0.71 3.19 10.13
N VAL A 35 -0.97 4.46 9.77
CA VAL A 35 -1.83 4.82 8.64
C VAL A 35 -1.00 5.56 7.60
N GLY A 36 -0.66 4.88 6.52
CA GLY A 36 0.09 5.45 5.41
C GLY A 36 -0.83 6.03 4.33
N ILE A 37 -0.55 7.26 3.89
CA ILE A 37 -1.26 7.90 2.76
C ILE A 37 -0.35 7.84 1.55
N VAL A 38 -0.78 7.14 0.50
CA VAL A 38 -0.05 6.98 -0.75
C VAL A 38 -0.71 7.82 -1.85
N MET A 39 0.08 8.32 -2.81
CA MET A 39 -0.48 9.03 -3.96
C MET A 39 -1.35 8.10 -4.81
N GLY A 40 -2.33 8.68 -5.52
CA GLY A 40 -3.26 7.91 -6.35
C GLY A 40 -4.68 8.44 -6.28
N ARG A 41 -4.91 9.69 -6.69
CA ARG A 41 -6.21 10.39 -6.53
C ARG A 41 -7.40 9.59 -7.07
N HIS A 42 -7.22 8.93 -8.20
CA HIS A 42 -8.28 8.20 -8.92
C HIS A 42 -7.90 6.77 -9.27
N ALA A 43 -6.65 6.36 -9.03
CA ALA A 43 -6.16 5.03 -9.32
C ALA A 43 -5.26 4.55 -8.17
N GLY A 44 -5.58 3.39 -7.64
CA GLY A 44 -4.97 2.79 -6.46
C GLY A 44 -3.75 1.93 -6.74
N PHE A 45 -3.25 1.86 -7.98
CA PHE A 45 -2.10 1.00 -8.35
C PHE A 45 -0.89 1.19 -7.43
N LEU A 46 -0.57 2.45 -7.10
CA LEU A 46 0.56 2.75 -6.23
C LEU A 46 0.27 2.38 -4.77
N THR A 47 -0.98 2.52 -4.31
CA THR A 47 -1.40 2.08 -2.98
C THR A 47 -1.39 0.55 -2.88
N ALA A 48 -1.81 -0.16 -3.93
CA ALA A 48 -1.77 -1.61 -4.01
C ALA A 48 -0.34 -2.15 -4.00
N ALA A 49 0.62 -1.43 -4.60
CA ALA A 49 2.03 -1.81 -4.59
C ALA A 49 2.64 -1.88 -3.17
N ALA A 50 2.04 -1.22 -2.16
CA ALA A 50 2.49 -1.32 -0.77
C ALA A 50 2.50 -2.76 -0.23
N ALA A 51 1.69 -3.65 -0.79
CA ALA A 51 1.63 -5.06 -0.40
C ALA A 51 2.65 -5.96 -1.13
N ALA A 52 3.42 -5.43 -2.08
CA ALA A 52 4.28 -6.26 -2.93
C ALA A 52 5.35 -7.02 -2.14
N TRP A 53 5.92 -6.40 -1.09
CA TRP A 53 7.02 -6.96 -0.28
C TRP A 53 6.59 -7.54 1.06
N GLN A 54 5.35 -8.03 1.17
CA GLN A 54 4.92 -8.83 2.31
C GLN A 54 5.78 -10.10 2.43
N LEU A 55 6.33 -10.35 3.62
CA LEU A 55 7.23 -11.48 3.87
C LEU A 55 6.46 -12.74 4.25
N ASP A 56 5.35 -12.57 4.96
CA ASP A 56 4.51 -13.64 5.48
C ASP A 56 3.03 -13.18 5.54
N PRO A 57 2.06 -14.09 5.82
CA PRO A 57 0.64 -13.73 5.88
C PRO A 57 0.28 -12.70 6.96
N ASP A 58 1.15 -12.46 7.93
CA ASP A 58 0.95 -11.50 9.01
C ASP A 58 1.64 -10.14 8.72
N SER A 59 2.38 -10.02 7.61
CA SER A 59 3.01 -8.76 7.18
C SER A 59 1.97 -7.72 6.76
N GLY A 60 2.17 -6.49 7.20
CA GLY A 60 1.44 -5.33 6.71
C GLY A 60 1.73 -5.02 5.22
N PRO A 61 0.91 -4.18 4.57
CA PRO A 61 -0.28 -3.53 5.11
C PRO A 61 -1.44 -4.51 5.34
N HIS A 62 -2.01 -4.50 6.54
CA HIS A 62 -3.15 -5.38 6.90
C HIS A 62 -4.47 -4.93 6.28
N LEU A 63 -4.58 -3.64 5.99
CA LEU A 63 -5.76 -3.02 5.38
C LEU A 63 -5.30 -2.12 4.23
N VAL A 64 -5.94 -2.25 3.07
CA VAL A 64 -5.63 -1.47 1.87
C VAL A 64 -6.91 -0.83 1.35
N TYR A 65 -6.94 0.51 1.32
CA TYR A 65 -8.08 1.29 0.83
C TYR A 65 -7.68 2.01 -0.46
N VAL A 66 -8.44 1.80 -1.53
CA VAL A 66 -8.14 2.29 -2.88
C VAL A 66 -9.34 3.00 -3.50
N PRO A 67 -9.15 3.98 -4.39
CA PRO A 67 -10.25 4.75 -4.99
C PRO A 67 -11.20 3.91 -5.86
N GLU A 68 -10.79 2.73 -6.30
CA GLU A 68 -11.62 1.79 -7.06
C GLU A 68 -12.78 1.22 -6.22
N ARG A 69 -12.72 1.31 -4.89
CA ARG A 69 -13.80 0.89 -3.99
C ARG A 69 -14.16 2.02 -3.03
N PRO A 70 -15.41 2.52 -3.05
CA PRO A 70 -15.85 3.54 -2.10
C PRO A 70 -15.62 3.11 -0.65
N PHE A 71 -15.13 4.03 0.17
CA PHE A 71 -14.96 3.80 1.59
C PHE A 71 -16.32 3.60 2.27
N SER A 72 -16.42 2.60 3.15
CA SER A 72 -17.59 2.33 3.98
C SER A 72 -17.19 2.38 5.45
N ALA A 73 -17.71 3.37 6.18
CA ALA A 73 -17.47 3.48 7.61
C ALA A 73 -18.03 2.28 8.40
N ALA A 74 -19.11 1.67 7.91
CA ALA A 74 -19.70 0.48 8.53
C ALA A 74 -18.86 -0.80 8.33
N ALA A 75 -18.00 -0.82 7.32
CA ALA A 75 -17.08 -1.91 7.03
C ALA A 75 -15.62 -1.54 7.35
N PHE A 76 -15.41 -0.45 8.09
CA PHE A 76 -14.08 -0.03 8.51
C PHE A 76 -13.66 -0.84 9.73
N ILE A 77 -12.83 -1.86 9.47
CA ILE A 77 -12.30 -2.85 10.44
C ILE A 77 -13.41 -3.75 10.99
#